data_AF-A0A522PQQ5-F1
#
_entry.id   AF-A0A522PQQ5-F1
#
_cell.length_a   1.000
_cell.length_b   1.000
_cell.length_c   1.000
_cell.angle_alpha   90.00
_cell.angle_beta   90.00
_cell.angle_gamma   90.00
#
_symmetry.space_group_name_H-M   'P 1'
#
loop_
_entity.id
_entity.type
_entity.pdbx_description
1 polymer ?
#
loop_
_entity_poly.entity_id
_entity_poly.type
_entity_poly.pdbx_seq_one_letter_code
_entity_poly.pdbx_strand_id
1 'polypeptide(L)'
;MAVVRTVLPRKGIIEPQHGANYETDLDTNWQIIDSLLQDANDVKTAIQAAPTVTAWVSDRGISGVVSGFVLSTSATLAPGLSVGVLYAQGLRYAPASAPALSAAPASSSSYLFYNSTGGFYYNLTGAASTAGDAFMGIVITNSTAVTSVTQATKIWGQLTIVPGAVGNFTVPHLLGRAPVGALVQMTSSGAIWFQSSTMYDNTNLYLVASDPTVTAKVQIW
;
A
#
# COMPACT_ATOMS: atom_id res chain seq x y z
N MET A 1 32.51 28.00 -49.23
CA MET A 1 32.08 28.86 -48.10
C MET A 1 31.73 27.94 -46.95
N ALA A 2 32.32 28.09 -45.76
CA ALA A 2 31.97 27.24 -44.62
C ALA A 2 30.57 27.61 -44.11
N VAL A 3 29.68 26.62 -43.99
CA VAL A 3 28.33 26.83 -43.44
C VAL A 3 28.44 26.78 -41.92
N VAL A 4 28.16 27.89 -41.25
CA VAL A 4 28.13 27.96 -39.79
C VAL A 4 26.74 27.54 -39.32
N ARG A 5 26.64 26.41 -38.63
CA ARG A 5 25.38 25.89 -38.07
C ARG A 5 25.22 26.30 -36.61
N THR A 6 24.04 26.78 -36.24
CA THR A 6 23.67 26.97 -34.83
C THR A 6 23.14 25.65 -34.29
N VAL A 7 23.75 25.15 -33.21
CA VAL A 7 23.29 23.94 -32.51
C VAL A 7 22.60 24.35 -31.22
N LEU A 8 21.36 23.93 -31.06
CA LEU A 8 20.58 24.18 -29.86
C LEU A 8 21.20 23.45 -28.66
N PRO A 9 21.42 24.15 -27.53
CA PRO A 9 22.04 23.55 -26.35
C PRO A 9 21.19 22.40 -25.79
N ARG A 10 21.87 21.40 -25.24
CA ARG A 10 21.33 20.16 -24.62
C ARG A 10 20.71 19.12 -25.57
N LYS A 11 20.21 19.50 -26.74
CA LYS A 11 19.54 18.57 -27.66
C LYS A 11 20.37 18.20 -28.88
N GLY A 12 21.43 18.94 -29.19
CA GLY A 12 22.24 18.71 -30.39
C GLY A 12 21.52 19.00 -31.72
N ILE A 13 20.28 19.49 -31.64
CA ILE A 13 19.43 19.85 -32.79
C ILE A 13 20.02 21.08 -33.48
N ILE A 14 20.15 21.01 -34.80
CA ILE A 14 20.59 22.11 -35.65
C ILE A 14 19.40 23.02 -35.93
N GLU A 15 19.55 24.33 -35.80
CA GLU A 15 18.57 25.27 -36.34
C GLU A 15 18.64 25.26 -37.87
N PRO A 16 17.60 24.78 -38.58
CA PRO A 16 17.68 24.66 -40.04
C PRO A 16 17.81 26.04 -40.68
N GLN A 17 18.83 26.22 -41.51
CA GLN A 17 18.98 27.47 -42.27
C GLN A 17 18.27 27.35 -43.61
N HIS A 18 17.46 28.36 -43.96
CA HIS A 18 16.83 28.41 -45.28
C HIS A 18 17.89 28.44 -46.39
N GLY A 19 17.79 27.51 -47.35
CA GLY A 19 18.73 27.37 -48.46
C GLY A 19 19.07 25.92 -48.76
N ALA A 20 20.18 25.69 -49.46
CA ALA A 20 20.56 24.38 -50.01
C ALA A 20 20.78 23.26 -48.96
N ASN A 21 20.90 23.60 -47.67
CA ASN A 21 21.17 22.64 -46.59
C ASN A 21 19.96 22.36 -45.71
N TYR A 22 18.80 23.00 -45.98
CA TYR A 22 17.62 22.93 -45.13
C TYR A 22 17.14 21.48 -44.91
N GLU A 23 17.01 20.71 -46.01
CA GLU A 23 16.58 19.30 -45.94
C GLU A 23 17.60 18.43 -45.19
N THR A 24 18.90 18.63 -45.45
CA THR A 24 19.98 17.90 -44.76
C THR A 24 19.99 18.17 -43.25
N ASP A 25 19.74 19.41 -42.84
CA ASP A 25 19.67 19.79 -41.43
C ASP A 25 18.39 19.21 -40.78
N LEU A 26 17.27 19.14 -41.51
CA LEU A 26 16.04 18.47 -41.04
C LEU A 26 16.22 16.96 -40.89
N ASP A 27 16.83 16.28 -41.87
CA ASP A 27 17.11 14.85 -41.82
C ASP A 27 18.01 14.51 -40.62
N THR A 28 19.04 15.33 -40.40
CA THR A 28 19.95 15.19 -39.24
C THR A 28 19.19 15.34 -37.93
N ASN A 29 18.30 16.34 -37.83
CA ASN A 29 17.47 16.53 -36.65
C ASN A 29 16.52 15.35 -36.40
N TRP A 30 15.95 14.79 -37.47
CA TRP A 30 15.05 13.64 -37.37
C TRP A 30 15.78 12.41 -36.82
N GLN A 31 17.00 12.15 -37.31
CA GLN A 31 17.85 11.08 -36.81
C GLN A 31 18.22 11.25 -35.33
N ILE A 32 18.56 12.48 -34.92
CA ILE A 32 18.86 12.78 -33.51
C ILE A 32 17.63 12.52 -32.62
N ILE A 33 16.45 12.97 -33.07
CA ILE A 33 15.20 12.77 -32.32
C ILE A 33 14.87 11.28 -32.19
N ASP A 34 15.00 10.51 -33.27
CA ASP A 34 14.72 9.07 -33.28
C ASP A 34 15.67 8.30 -32.35
N SER A 35 16.97 8.61 -32.39
CA SER A 35 17.97 8.03 -31.48
C SER A 35 17.67 8.34 -30.02
N LEU A 36 17.30 9.59 -29.69
CA LEU A 36 16.96 9.97 -28.31
C LEU A 36 15.67 9.28 -27.83
N LEU A 37 14.71 9.07 -28.73
CA LEU A 37 13.48 8.33 -28.42
C LEU A 37 13.77 6.85 -28.19
N GLN A 38 14.66 6.26 -29.00
CA GLN A 38 15.15 4.90 -28.82
C GLN A 38 15.85 4.72 -27.47
N ASP A 39 16.79 5.61 -27.13
CA ASP A 39 17.48 5.60 -25.83
C ASP A 39 16.50 5.64 -24.65
N ALA A 40 15.45 6.47 -24.75
CA ALA A 40 14.41 6.53 -23.71
C ALA A 40 13.62 5.23 -23.58
N ASN A 41 13.30 4.57 -24.71
CA ASN A 41 12.64 3.26 -24.71
C ASN A 41 13.55 2.17 -24.17
N ASP A 42 14.84 2.21 -24.48
CA ASP A 42 15.83 1.25 -24.00
C ASP A 42 16.07 1.42 -22.50
N VAL A 43 16.18 2.65 -22.01
CA VAL A 43 16.27 2.95 -20.57
C VAL A 43 15.01 2.47 -19.85
N LYS A 44 13.82 2.73 -20.40
CA LYS A 44 12.56 2.22 -19.84
C LYS A 44 12.54 0.69 -19.78
N THR A 45 12.98 0.03 -20.84
CA THR A 45 13.04 -1.44 -20.94
C THR A 45 14.06 -2.01 -19.95
N ALA A 46 15.24 -1.40 -19.85
CA ALA A 46 16.28 -1.80 -18.91
C ALA A 46 15.85 -1.62 -17.45
N ILE A 47 15.14 -0.53 -17.13
CA ILE A 47 14.53 -0.30 -15.81
C ILE A 47 13.49 -1.37 -15.51
N GLN A 48 12.64 -1.74 -16.48
CA GLN A 48 11.63 -2.79 -16.30
C GLN A 48 12.25 -4.19 -16.20
N ALA A 49 13.37 -4.44 -16.87
CA ALA A 49 14.09 -5.71 -16.85
C ALA A 49 15.04 -5.84 -15.64
N ALA A 50 15.44 -4.73 -15.01
CA ALA A 50 16.33 -4.74 -13.86
C ALA A 50 15.64 -5.40 -12.65
N PRO A 51 16.13 -6.57 -12.17
CA PRO A 51 15.52 -7.27 -11.05
C PRO A 51 15.55 -6.47 -9.75
N THR A 52 16.44 -5.48 -9.62
CA THR A 52 16.45 -4.53 -8.51
C THR A 52 15.24 -3.60 -8.57
N VAL A 53 14.91 -3.00 -9.72
CA VAL A 53 13.69 -2.20 -9.86
C VAL A 53 12.47 -3.09 -9.68
N THR A 54 12.46 -4.28 -10.26
CA THR A 54 11.40 -5.28 -10.02
C THR A 54 11.32 -5.69 -8.56
N ALA A 55 12.40 -5.69 -7.76
CA ALA A 55 12.40 -5.95 -6.32
C ALA A 55 11.97 -4.73 -5.47
N TRP A 56 12.20 -3.51 -5.95
CA TRP A 56 11.63 -2.28 -5.38
C TRP A 56 10.15 -2.10 -5.73
N VAL A 57 9.71 -2.68 -6.86
CA VAL A 57 8.36 -2.58 -7.43
C VAL A 57 7.50 -3.81 -7.11
N SER A 58 8.10 -4.97 -6.82
CA SER A 58 7.38 -6.17 -6.37
C SER A 58 7.04 -6.08 -4.89
N ASP A 59 5.89 -6.66 -4.56
CA ASP A 59 5.33 -6.68 -3.22
C ASP A 59 6.36 -7.22 -2.22
N ARG A 60 6.77 -6.42 -1.22
CA ARG A 60 7.58 -6.90 -0.09
C ARG A 60 6.77 -7.82 0.86
N GLY A 61 5.65 -8.36 0.40
CA GLY A 61 4.63 -9.00 1.25
C GLY A 61 3.91 -8.00 2.15
N ILE A 62 3.94 -6.71 1.79
CA ILE A 62 3.38 -5.62 2.57
C ILE A 62 2.13 -5.11 1.85
N SER A 63 1.00 -5.72 2.18
CA SER A 63 -0.32 -5.26 1.74
C SER A 63 -1.03 -4.42 2.83
N GLY A 64 -2.13 -3.76 2.52
CA GLY A 64 -2.93 -3.03 3.51
C GLY A 64 -2.86 -1.51 3.38
N VAL A 65 -3.53 -0.85 4.32
CA VAL A 65 -3.75 0.61 4.32
C VAL A 65 -2.47 1.34 4.76
N VAL A 66 -2.07 2.37 4.03
CA VAL A 66 -0.97 3.27 4.39
C VAL A 66 -1.51 4.53 5.05
N SER A 67 -2.54 5.14 4.45
CA SER A 67 -3.16 6.38 4.94
C SER A 67 -4.60 6.49 4.48
N GLY A 68 -5.40 7.30 5.18
CA GLY A 68 -6.83 7.45 4.88
C GLY A 68 -7.60 6.13 5.02
N PHE A 69 -8.52 5.87 4.08
CA PHE A 69 -9.41 4.71 4.06
C PHE A 69 -10.12 4.44 5.39
N VAL A 70 -10.71 5.49 5.97
CA VAL A 70 -11.47 5.40 7.20
C VAL A 70 -12.88 4.91 6.89
N LEU A 71 -13.23 3.73 7.41
CA LEU A 71 -14.59 3.19 7.37
C LEU A 71 -15.54 3.99 8.28
N SER A 72 -16.80 4.10 7.90
CA SER A 72 -17.85 4.67 8.75
C SER A 72 -19.14 3.86 8.68
N THR A 73 -19.92 3.93 9.77
CA THR A 73 -21.29 3.40 9.84
C THR A 73 -22.20 4.13 8.87
N SER A 74 -23.30 3.49 8.48
CA SER A 74 -24.26 4.05 7.53
C SER A 74 -25.66 3.47 7.78
N ALA A 75 -26.68 4.19 7.30
CA ALA A 75 -28.08 3.74 7.38
C ALA A 75 -28.45 2.68 6.33
N THR A 76 -27.49 2.27 5.50
CA THR A 76 -27.63 1.20 4.49
C THR A 76 -26.61 0.10 4.77
N LEU A 77 -26.65 -1.00 4.02
CA LEU A 77 -25.64 -2.05 4.13
C LEU A 77 -24.28 -1.66 3.50
N ALA A 78 -24.16 -0.49 2.87
CA ALA A 78 -22.91 -0.01 2.29
C ALA A 78 -22.21 0.95 3.26
N PRO A 79 -21.07 0.59 3.87
CA PRO A 79 -20.32 1.48 4.75
C PRO A 79 -19.74 2.65 3.97
N GLY A 80 -19.54 3.78 4.65
CA GLY A 80 -18.76 4.88 4.10
C GLY A 80 -17.27 4.54 4.11
N LEU A 81 -16.52 5.06 3.14
CA LEU A 81 -15.07 4.90 3.06
C LEU A 81 -14.42 6.20 2.58
N SER A 82 -13.49 6.74 3.36
CA SER A 82 -12.74 7.93 2.94
C SER A 82 -11.74 7.62 1.81
N VAL A 83 -11.29 8.66 1.10
CA VAL A 83 -10.09 8.56 0.24
C VAL A 83 -8.89 8.12 1.09
N GLY A 84 -7.94 7.42 0.46
CA GLY A 84 -6.72 6.96 1.10
C GLY A 84 -5.70 6.38 0.11
N VAL A 85 -4.67 5.76 0.68
CA VAL A 85 -3.64 5.02 -0.06
C VAL A 85 -3.47 3.65 0.58
N LEU A 86 -3.43 2.61 -0.24
CA LEU A 86 -3.14 1.24 0.16
C LEU A 86 -2.21 0.58 -0.85
N TYR A 87 -1.61 -0.54 -0.43
CA TYR A 87 -0.92 -1.48 -1.31
C TYR A 87 -1.64 -2.83 -1.28
N ALA A 88 -1.86 -3.43 -2.44
CA ALA A 88 -2.37 -4.79 -2.55
C ALA A 88 -1.72 -5.49 -3.74
N GLN A 89 -1.24 -6.72 -3.53
CA GLN A 89 -0.58 -7.55 -4.55
C GLN A 89 0.51 -6.78 -5.31
N GLY A 90 1.34 -6.04 -4.57
CA GLY A 90 2.42 -5.20 -5.11
C GLY A 90 1.98 -3.90 -5.79
N LEU A 91 0.67 -3.64 -5.90
CA LEU A 91 0.15 -2.46 -6.59
C LEU A 91 -0.37 -1.42 -5.62
N ARG A 92 -0.04 -0.16 -5.88
CA ARG A 92 -0.57 1.00 -5.15
C ARG A 92 -1.96 1.35 -5.64
N TYR A 93 -2.92 1.48 -4.73
CA TYR A 93 -4.24 2.04 -5.00
C TYR A 93 -4.43 3.36 -4.24
N ALA A 94 -4.72 4.43 -4.97
CA ALA A 94 -4.88 5.80 -4.46
C ALA A 94 -5.93 6.56 -5.30
N PRO A 95 -7.23 6.31 -5.08
CA PRO A 95 -8.29 6.88 -5.90
C PRO A 95 -8.42 8.40 -5.68
N ALA A 96 -8.81 9.13 -6.72
CA ALA A 96 -9.00 10.59 -6.65
C ALA A 96 -10.25 11.01 -5.84
N SER A 97 -11.21 10.10 -5.69
CA SER A 97 -12.45 10.29 -4.94
C SER A 97 -12.74 9.09 -4.05
N ALA A 98 -13.62 9.27 -3.08
CA ALA A 98 -14.00 8.23 -2.13
C ALA A 98 -14.64 7.04 -2.89
N PRO A 99 -14.13 5.80 -2.74
CA PRO A 99 -14.74 4.65 -3.39
C PRO A 99 -16.13 4.37 -2.83
N ALA A 100 -17.06 4.04 -3.73
CA ALA A 100 -18.35 3.48 -3.33
C ALA A 100 -18.17 1.98 -3.06
N LEU A 101 -18.56 1.54 -1.86
CA LEU A 101 -18.56 0.12 -1.49
C LEU A 101 -19.90 -0.52 -1.82
N SER A 102 -19.86 -1.80 -2.21
CA SER A 102 -21.07 -2.61 -2.32
C SER A 102 -21.67 -2.88 -0.94
N ALA A 103 -22.92 -3.34 -0.92
CA ALA A 103 -23.59 -3.76 0.30
C ALA A 103 -22.82 -4.92 0.97
N ALA A 104 -22.48 -4.74 2.24
CA ALA A 104 -22.01 -5.82 3.08
C ALA A 104 -23.14 -6.84 3.32
N PRO A 105 -22.82 -8.14 3.51
CA PRO A 105 -23.81 -9.14 3.88
C PRO A 105 -24.62 -8.71 5.12
N ALA A 106 -25.95 -8.84 5.06
CA ALA A 106 -26.85 -8.42 6.13
C ALA A 106 -26.73 -9.31 7.37
N SER A 107 -26.98 -8.72 8.54
CA SER A 107 -26.96 -9.41 9.84
C SER A 107 -25.68 -10.21 10.09
N SER A 108 -24.53 -9.64 9.73
CA SER A 108 -23.26 -10.35 9.76
C SER A 108 -22.10 -9.48 10.26
N SER A 109 -21.02 -10.15 10.66
CA SER A 109 -19.69 -9.55 10.76
C SER A 109 -18.91 -9.94 9.51
N SER A 110 -18.50 -8.95 8.73
CA SER A 110 -17.79 -9.13 7.46
C SER A 110 -16.45 -8.41 7.49
N TYR A 111 -15.45 -9.01 6.86
CA TYR A 111 -14.11 -8.48 6.72
C TYR A 111 -13.98 -7.88 5.33
N LEU A 112 -13.71 -6.58 5.24
CA LEU A 112 -13.54 -5.88 3.98
C LEU A 112 -12.07 -5.95 3.56
N PHE A 113 -11.85 -6.44 2.34
CA PHE A 113 -10.56 -6.51 1.69
C PHE A 113 -10.60 -5.76 0.36
N TYR A 114 -9.42 -5.45 -0.17
CA TYR A 114 -9.21 -4.94 -1.52
C TYR A 114 -8.22 -5.83 -2.26
N ASN A 115 -8.61 -6.23 -3.48
CA ASN A 115 -7.79 -6.94 -4.45
C ASN A 115 -7.53 -6.04 -5.66
N SER A 116 -6.30 -6.00 -6.19
CA SER A 116 -5.94 -5.14 -7.32
C SER A 116 -6.65 -5.45 -8.64
N THR A 117 -7.16 -6.68 -8.79
CA THR A 117 -7.90 -7.15 -9.98
C THR A 117 -9.41 -7.00 -9.80
N GLY A 118 -9.93 -7.37 -8.62
CA GLY A 118 -11.37 -7.43 -8.35
C GLY A 118 -11.95 -6.21 -7.62
N GLY A 119 -11.11 -5.33 -7.07
CA GLY A 119 -11.53 -4.23 -6.22
C GLY A 119 -11.90 -4.66 -4.80
N PHE A 120 -12.82 -3.92 -4.18
CA PHE A 120 -13.28 -4.17 -2.81
C PHE A 120 -14.23 -5.38 -2.73
N TYR A 121 -14.03 -6.22 -1.71
CA TYR A 121 -14.89 -7.38 -1.48
C TYR A 121 -15.02 -7.70 0.02
N TYR A 122 -16.11 -8.38 0.39
CA TYR A 122 -16.35 -8.87 1.74
C TYR A 122 -16.03 -10.36 1.86
N ASN A 123 -15.46 -10.75 2.99
CA ASN A 123 -15.19 -12.13 3.37
C ASN A 123 -15.74 -12.38 4.79
N LEU A 124 -16.34 -13.54 5.05
CA LEU A 124 -16.92 -13.87 6.37
C LEU A 124 -15.99 -14.67 7.30
N THR A 125 -14.86 -15.15 6.77
CA THR A 125 -13.89 -16.00 7.49
C THR A 125 -12.72 -15.22 8.09
N GLY A 126 -12.53 -13.96 7.67
CA GLY A 126 -11.41 -13.13 8.11
C GLY A 126 -10.09 -13.38 7.40
N ALA A 127 -10.05 -14.32 6.46
CA ALA A 127 -8.88 -14.58 5.61
C ALA A 127 -9.01 -13.86 4.25
N ALA A 128 -7.89 -13.34 3.75
CA ALA A 128 -7.80 -12.84 2.39
C ALA A 128 -8.05 -13.98 1.37
N SER A 129 -8.80 -13.67 0.31
CA SER A 129 -9.03 -14.62 -0.80
C SER A 129 -7.77 -14.87 -1.61
N THR A 130 -6.93 -13.85 -1.79
CA THR A 130 -5.65 -13.93 -2.49
C THR A 130 -4.52 -13.40 -1.60
N ALA A 131 -3.37 -14.06 -1.63
CA ALA A 131 -2.18 -13.56 -0.95
C ALA A 131 -1.83 -12.15 -1.44
N GLY A 132 -1.58 -11.23 -0.49
CA GLY A 132 -1.28 -9.83 -0.79
C GLY A 132 -2.52 -8.94 -0.91
N ASP A 133 -3.75 -9.42 -0.67
CA ASP A 133 -4.90 -8.53 -0.56
C ASP A 133 -4.74 -7.56 0.63
N ALA A 134 -5.28 -6.36 0.47
CA ALA A 134 -5.24 -5.33 1.50
C ALA A 134 -6.46 -5.45 2.41
N PHE A 135 -6.24 -5.62 3.71
CA PHE A 135 -7.32 -5.57 4.68
C PHE A 135 -7.68 -4.13 5.03
N MET A 136 -8.98 -3.83 4.99
CA MET A 136 -9.54 -2.49 5.22
C MET A 136 -10.15 -2.36 6.62
N GLY A 137 -10.72 -3.45 7.13
CA GLY A 137 -11.36 -3.47 8.43
C GLY A 137 -12.53 -4.45 8.52
N ILE A 138 -13.23 -4.38 9.63
CA ILE A 138 -14.40 -5.20 9.94
C ILE A 138 -15.64 -4.32 9.86
N VAL A 139 -16.70 -4.84 9.25
CA VAL A 139 -17.99 -4.19 9.07
C VAL A 139 -19.04 -5.08 9.70
N ILE A 140 -19.78 -4.55 10.66
CA ILE A 140 -20.88 -5.25 11.33
C ILE A 140 -22.18 -4.63 10.89
N THR A 141 -23.10 -5.46 10.41
CA THR A 141 -24.41 -5.05 9.91
C THR A 141 -25.56 -5.66 10.72
N ASN A 142 -26.68 -4.95 10.75
CA ASN A 142 -27.98 -5.56 11.03
C ASN A 142 -28.67 -5.90 9.69
N SER A 143 -30.00 -6.05 9.69
CA SER A 143 -30.75 -6.37 8.46
C SER A 143 -30.72 -5.28 7.38
N THR A 144 -30.44 -4.02 7.73
CA THR A 144 -30.55 -2.89 6.80
C THR A 144 -29.39 -1.89 6.85
N ALA A 145 -28.57 -1.89 7.90
CA ALA A 145 -27.60 -0.83 8.19
C ALA A 145 -26.25 -1.39 8.67
N VAL A 146 -25.18 -0.63 8.45
CA VAL A 146 -23.88 -0.83 9.09
C VAL A 146 -23.91 -0.20 10.48
N THR A 147 -23.89 -1.03 11.51
CA THR A 147 -24.03 -0.62 12.91
C THR A 147 -22.70 -0.37 13.61
N SER A 148 -21.62 -0.99 13.14
CA SER A 148 -20.27 -0.79 13.68
C SER A 148 -19.21 -1.08 12.63
N VAL A 149 -18.07 -0.41 12.76
CA VAL A 149 -16.88 -0.62 11.94
C VAL A 149 -15.64 -0.66 12.81
N THR A 150 -14.69 -1.53 12.47
CA THR A 150 -13.35 -1.55 13.06
C THR A 150 -12.34 -1.32 11.95
N GLN A 151 -11.47 -0.33 12.11
CA GLN A 151 -10.45 -0.02 11.10
C GLN A 151 -9.34 -1.08 11.10
N ALA A 152 -8.81 -1.40 9.93
CA ALA A 152 -7.53 -2.08 9.86
C ALA A 152 -6.41 -1.22 10.45
N THR A 153 -5.40 -1.87 11.03
CA THR A 153 -4.17 -1.19 11.41
C THR A 153 -3.43 -0.80 10.13
N LYS A 154 -2.99 0.45 10.06
CA LYS A 154 -2.16 0.92 8.95
C LYS A 154 -0.82 0.17 8.95
N ILE A 155 -0.24 -0.04 7.78
CA ILE A 155 1.13 -0.51 7.65
C ILE A 155 2.04 0.52 8.35
N TRP A 156 2.96 0.03 9.19
CA TRP A 156 3.79 0.85 10.09
C TRP A 156 2.98 1.61 11.15
N GLY A 157 1.71 1.24 11.33
CA GLY A 157 0.83 1.75 12.38
C GLY A 157 1.24 1.24 13.75
N GLN A 158 0.73 1.90 14.79
CA GLN A 158 1.03 1.59 16.18
C GLN A 158 -0.22 1.10 16.90
N LEU A 159 -0.10 -0.02 17.62
CA LEU A 159 -1.10 -0.49 18.57
C LEU A 159 -0.73 -0.03 19.97
N THR A 160 -1.73 0.43 20.71
CA THR A 160 -1.58 0.67 22.14
C THR A 160 -1.79 -0.65 22.88
N ILE A 161 -0.85 -1.00 23.75
CA ILE A 161 -0.85 -2.25 24.51
C ILE A 161 -1.06 -1.95 25.99
N VAL A 162 -2.08 -2.57 26.57
CA VAL A 162 -2.42 -2.49 27.99
C VAL A 162 -2.80 -3.91 28.46
N PRO A 163 -1.88 -4.67 29.07
CA PRO A 163 -2.09 -6.08 29.40
C PRO A 163 -3.18 -6.32 30.46
N GLY A 164 -3.27 -5.44 31.47
CA GLY A 164 -4.23 -5.57 32.58
C GLY A 164 -3.94 -6.70 33.57
N ALA A 165 -3.01 -7.61 33.24
CA ALA A 165 -2.53 -8.71 34.07
C ALA A 165 -1.05 -9.00 33.78
N VAL A 166 -0.38 -9.65 34.73
CA VAL A 166 0.97 -10.20 34.52
C VAL A 166 0.89 -11.50 33.72
N GLY A 167 1.93 -11.79 32.93
CA GLY A 167 2.05 -13.03 32.16
C GLY A 167 1.56 -12.92 30.73
N ASN A 168 1.17 -14.05 30.14
CA ASN A 168 0.83 -14.15 28.73
C ASN A 168 -0.49 -13.45 28.40
N PHE A 169 -0.52 -12.70 27.31
CA PHE A 169 -1.74 -12.10 26.77
C PHE A 169 -1.66 -12.00 25.24
N THR A 170 -2.81 -11.75 24.62
CA THR A 170 -2.99 -11.75 23.17
C THR A 170 -3.66 -10.47 22.72
N VAL A 171 -3.20 -9.87 21.62
CA VAL A 171 -3.75 -8.63 21.08
C VAL A 171 -4.02 -8.78 19.58
N PRO A 172 -5.26 -8.56 19.10
CA PRO A 172 -5.54 -8.59 17.67
C PRO A 172 -4.84 -7.41 16.97
N HIS A 173 -4.06 -7.70 15.93
CA HIS A 173 -3.25 -6.68 15.27
C HIS A 173 -3.92 -6.03 14.04
N LEU A 174 -4.96 -6.65 13.49
CA LEU A 174 -5.80 -6.09 12.41
C LEU A 174 -5.04 -5.68 11.13
N LEU A 175 -4.00 -6.44 10.74
CA LEU A 175 -3.32 -6.25 9.43
C LEU A 175 -3.95 -7.09 8.31
N GLY A 176 -4.76 -8.09 8.66
CA GLY A 176 -5.34 -9.07 7.74
C GLY A 176 -4.32 -9.97 7.04
N ARG A 177 -3.09 -10.00 7.55
CA ARG A 177 -2.00 -10.94 7.23
C ARG A 177 -1.08 -11.04 8.43
N ALA A 178 -0.25 -12.08 8.47
CA ALA A 178 0.84 -12.14 9.43
C ALA A 178 1.79 -10.95 9.26
N PRO A 179 2.17 -10.26 10.35
CA PRO A 179 3.21 -9.24 10.29
C PRO A 179 4.51 -9.80 9.69
N VAL A 180 5.17 -9.01 8.85
CA VAL A 180 6.57 -9.22 8.44
C VAL A 180 7.50 -8.80 9.59
N GLY A 181 7.09 -7.83 10.39
CA GLY A 181 7.81 -7.44 11.59
C GLY A 181 6.96 -6.65 12.59
N ALA A 182 7.42 -6.67 13.84
CA ALA A 182 6.81 -5.91 14.92
C ALA A 182 7.90 -5.41 15.90
N LEU A 183 7.76 -4.17 16.37
CA LEU A 183 8.67 -3.54 17.33
C LEU A 183 7.89 -3.07 18.55
N VAL A 184 8.26 -3.57 19.73
CA VAL A 184 7.70 -3.12 21.02
C VAL A 184 8.47 -1.89 21.50
N GLN A 185 7.75 -0.81 21.77
CA GLN A 185 8.27 0.43 22.35
C GLN A 185 7.57 0.68 23.69
N MET A 186 8.27 0.45 24.80
CA MET A 186 7.70 0.66 26.13
C MET A 186 7.34 2.14 26.35
N THR A 187 6.20 2.38 26.98
CA THR A 187 5.73 3.72 27.40
C THR A 187 5.64 3.88 28.91
N SER A 188 5.90 2.81 29.66
CA SER A 188 6.03 2.80 31.12
C SER A 188 7.31 2.08 31.55
N SER A 189 7.59 2.07 32.85
CA SER A 189 8.55 1.14 33.44
C SER A 189 8.05 -0.31 33.32
N GLY A 190 8.97 -1.27 33.31
CA GLY A 190 8.70 -2.69 33.14
C GLY A 190 9.03 -3.21 31.74
N ALA A 191 8.54 -4.40 31.40
CA ALA A 191 8.81 -5.04 30.13
C ALA A 191 7.55 -5.70 29.54
N ILE A 192 7.40 -5.54 28.23
CA ILE A 192 6.54 -6.37 27.38
C ILE A 192 7.46 -6.99 26.31
N TRP A 193 7.33 -8.30 26.11
CA TRP A 193 8.08 -9.02 25.09
C TRP A 193 7.20 -10.07 24.41
N PHE A 194 7.67 -10.63 23.30
CA PHE A 194 6.93 -11.68 22.59
C PHE A 194 7.04 -13.04 23.30
N GLN A 195 6.00 -13.85 23.19
CA GLN A 195 6.05 -15.24 23.64
C GLN A 195 7.09 -16.03 22.82
N SER A 196 7.78 -16.98 23.46
CA SER A 196 8.93 -17.68 22.87
C SER A 196 8.56 -18.65 21.74
N SER A 197 7.36 -19.23 21.75
CA SER A 197 6.90 -20.19 20.74
C SER A 197 6.33 -19.52 19.49
N THR A 198 5.62 -18.41 19.66
CA THR A 198 4.92 -17.72 18.57
C THR A 198 4.85 -16.25 18.93
N MET A 199 5.39 -15.39 18.07
CA MET A 199 5.38 -13.95 18.30
C MET A 199 4.09 -13.32 17.78
N TYR A 200 3.64 -13.76 16.61
CA TYR A 200 2.45 -13.30 15.94
C TYR A 200 1.99 -14.31 14.89
N ASP A 201 0.70 -14.29 14.57
CA ASP A 201 0.11 -15.03 13.45
C ASP A 201 -0.67 -14.07 12.54
N ASN A 202 -1.60 -14.58 11.72
CA ASN A 202 -2.42 -13.76 10.82
C ASN A 202 -3.38 -12.80 11.52
N THR A 203 -3.67 -13.01 12.80
CA THR A 203 -4.70 -12.30 13.57
C THR A 203 -4.13 -11.58 14.79
N ASN A 204 -3.18 -12.20 15.49
CA ASN A 204 -2.82 -11.87 16.86
C ASN A 204 -1.32 -11.64 17.06
N LEU A 205 -0.98 -10.72 17.95
CA LEU A 205 0.31 -10.66 18.64
C LEU A 205 0.21 -11.45 19.93
N TYR A 206 1.24 -12.23 20.23
CA TYR A 206 1.36 -13.03 21.43
C TYR A 206 2.47 -12.45 22.30
N LEU A 207 2.08 -11.88 23.43
CA LEU A 207 2.94 -11.05 24.26
C LEU A 207 2.96 -11.59 25.70
N VAL A 208 3.94 -11.13 26.46
CA VAL A 208 4.11 -11.37 27.90
C VAL A 208 4.35 -10.04 28.58
N ALA A 209 3.65 -9.79 29.68
CA ALA A 209 3.80 -8.59 30.51
C ALA A 209 4.50 -8.92 31.82
N SER A 210 5.44 -8.07 32.25
CA SER A 210 6.09 -8.20 33.57
C SER A 210 5.19 -7.80 34.74
N ASP A 211 4.20 -6.93 34.51
CA ASP A 211 3.31 -6.35 35.53
C ASP A 211 1.98 -5.89 34.87
N PRO A 212 0.83 -5.91 35.56
CA PRO A 212 -0.46 -5.50 34.99
C PRO A 212 -0.54 -4.06 34.46
N THR A 213 0.29 -3.15 34.98
CA THR A 213 0.22 -1.71 34.69
C THR A 213 1.16 -1.26 33.57
N VAL A 214 1.98 -2.17 33.03
CA VAL A 214 2.90 -1.82 31.96
C VAL A 214 2.16 -1.45 30.68
N THR A 215 2.70 -0.49 29.95
CA THR A 215 2.13 -0.05 28.67
C THR A 215 3.22 0.02 27.60
N ALA A 216 2.83 -0.23 26.36
CA ALA A 216 3.70 -0.09 25.21
C ALA A 216 2.93 0.37 23.98
N LYS A 217 3.68 0.85 22.99
CA LYS A 217 3.24 0.95 21.60
C LYS A 217 3.92 -0.15 20.80
N VAL A 218 3.17 -0.87 19.99
CA VAL A 218 3.74 -1.87 19.08
C VAL A 218 3.56 -1.39 17.65
N GLN A 219 4.66 -1.11 16.98
CA GLN A 219 4.68 -0.78 15.56
C GLN A 219 4.72 -2.07 14.74
N ILE A 220 3.86 -2.21 13.72
CA ILE A 220 3.74 -3.44 12.93
C ILE A 220 3.68 -3.17 11.42
N TRP A 221 4.15 -4.13 10.61
CA TRP A 221 4.12 -4.08 9.14
C TRP A 221 4.23 -5.47 8.54
#